data_AF-A0A1N7H1V4-F1
#
_entry.id   AF-A0A1N7H1V4-F1
#
_cell.length_a   1.000
_cell.length_b   1.000
_cell.length_c   1.000
_cell.angle_alpha   90.00
_cell.angle_beta   90.00
_cell.angle_gamma   90.00
#
_symmetry.space_group_name_H-M   'P 1'
#
loop_
_entity.id
_entity.type
_entity.pdbx_description
1 polymer ?
#
loop_
_entity_poly.entity_id
_entity_poly.type
_entity_poly.pdbx_seq_one_letter_code
_entity_poly.pdbx_strand_id
1 'polypeptide(L)'
;MSTPHEPTAKPPGANVLVVGRSPSALVTAVDILRKTGYTANATNQFDRVLTDYDAGGVDILVFGGMVPPDIKQHVRDELTRLNPDARVIQGLFGIPELIAAQVAAATCPPLPEGDEVAYDADHRCVRLTIHESADVRVEVWWATSFTPPESTSVSERVYENTLDPGAHVISIPHHVPKEASFGAVTVGQSVQVFTIGPVPDSVRRLVPTSAEDKRLPDVTAVTTRIDES
;
A
#
# COMPACT_ATOMS: atom_id res chain seq x y z
N MET A 1 -20.26 31.93 4.28
CA MET A 1 -18.96 31.64 3.64
C MET A 1 -18.31 30.56 4.46
N SER A 2 -18.40 29.31 4.00
CA SER A 2 -17.83 28.16 4.71
C SER A 2 -16.39 27.97 4.25
N THR A 3 -15.45 28.00 5.19
CA THR A 3 -14.06 27.61 4.96
C THR A 3 -14.00 26.12 4.61
N PRO A 4 -13.20 25.71 3.61
CA PRO A 4 -12.91 24.30 3.38
C PRO A 4 -12.16 23.75 4.59
N HIS A 5 -12.59 22.59 5.08
CA HIS A 5 -11.88 21.84 6.11
C HIS A 5 -10.64 21.22 5.43
N GLU A 6 -9.47 21.80 5.71
CA GLU A 6 -8.19 21.25 5.30
C GLU A 6 -7.94 19.99 6.14
N PRO A 7 -7.77 18.80 5.53
CA PRO A 7 -7.53 17.58 6.29
C PRO A 7 -6.19 17.70 7.01
N THR A 8 -6.25 17.82 8.34
CA THR A 8 -5.09 17.88 9.24
C THR A 8 -4.13 16.72 8.97
N ALA A 9 -2.96 17.05 8.43
CA ALA A 9 -1.86 16.12 8.29
C ALA A 9 -1.42 15.63 9.69
N LYS A 10 -1.62 14.34 9.98
CA LYS A 10 -1.09 13.72 11.20
C LYS A 10 -0.10 12.62 10.81
N PRO A 11 1.21 12.86 11.01
CA PRO A 11 2.13 11.78 11.36
C PRO A 11 3.00 12.17 12.57
N PRO A 12 3.35 11.28 13.53
CA PRO A 12 3.26 9.81 13.54
C PRO A 12 2.12 9.26 14.43
N GLY A 13 1.69 8.01 14.21
CA GLY A 13 0.67 7.33 15.02
C GLY A 13 -0.71 7.13 14.38
N ALA A 14 -0.80 7.08 13.05
CA ALA A 14 -2.05 6.70 12.38
C ALA A 14 -2.40 5.23 12.66
N ASN A 15 -3.68 4.96 12.85
CA ASN A 15 -4.25 3.64 13.09
C ASN A 15 -4.54 2.95 11.75
N VAL A 16 -3.75 1.93 11.42
CA VAL A 16 -3.80 1.21 10.15
C VAL A 16 -4.45 -0.16 10.36
N LEU A 17 -5.44 -0.49 9.53
CA LEU A 17 -6.01 -1.83 9.42
C LEU A 17 -5.74 -2.41 8.03
N VAL A 18 -5.03 -3.53 7.96
CA VAL A 18 -4.78 -4.26 6.71
C VAL A 18 -5.70 -5.48 6.64
N VAL A 19 -6.60 -5.50 5.66
CA VAL A 19 -7.50 -6.63 5.42
C VAL A 19 -7.05 -7.34 4.15
N GLY A 20 -6.65 -8.61 4.26
CA GLY A 20 -6.11 -9.36 3.13
C GLY A 20 -6.17 -10.86 3.36
N ARG A 21 -5.71 -11.67 2.38
CA ARG A 21 -5.80 -13.13 2.48
C ARG A 21 -4.55 -13.77 3.07
N SER A 22 -3.37 -13.36 2.58
CA SER A 22 -2.06 -13.96 2.85
C SER A 22 -1.66 -13.80 4.33
N PRO A 23 -1.62 -14.88 5.13
CA PRO A 23 -1.20 -14.80 6.52
C PRO A 23 0.18 -14.19 6.70
N SER A 24 1.18 -14.64 5.92
CA SER A 24 2.54 -14.12 6.07
C SER A 24 2.62 -12.64 5.70
N ALA A 25 1.95 -12.22 4.62
CA ALA A 25 2.01 -10.82 4.22
C ALA A 25 1.36 -9.90 5.25
N LEU A 26 0.25 -10.32 5.87
CA LEU A 26 -0.43 -9.54 6.91
C LEU A 26 0.47 -9.33 8.14
N VAL A 27 1.05 -10.41 8.66
CA VAL A 27 1.92 -10.33 9.86
C VAL A 27 3.15 -9.48 9.57
N THR A 28 3.84 -9.73 8.46
CA THR A 28 5.04 -8.96 8.11
C THR A 28 4.73 -7.49 7.82
N ALA A 29 3.62 -7.17 7.17
CA ALA A 29 3.22 -5.78 6.93
C ALA A 29 2.96 -5.04 8.24
N VAL A 30 2.26 -5.67 9.19
CA VAL A 30 2.02 -5.12 10.53
C VAL A 30 3.34 -4.86 11.26
N ASP A 31 4.28 -5.81 11.22
CA ASP A 31 5.58 -5.64 11.85
C ASP A 31 6.38 -4.46 11.26
N ILE A 32 6.38 -4.32 9.93
CA ILE A 32 7.03 -3.19 9.24
C ILE A 32 6.37 -1.88 9.67
N LEU A 33 5.04 -1.80 9.58
CA LEU A 33 4.28 -0.59 9.92
C LEU A 33 4.53 -0.16 11.38
N ARG A 34 4.48 -1.09 12.33
CA ARG A 34 4.77 -0.81 13.75
C ARG A 34 6.19 -0.31 13.96
N LYS A 35 7.19 -0.95 13.32
CA LYS A 35 8.59 -0.49 13.38
C LYS A 35 8.79 0.92 12.81
N THR A 36 7.93 1.33 11.88
CA THR A 36 7.94 2.68 11.28
C THR A 36 7.05 3.70 12.03
N GLY A 37 6.46 3.32 13.17
CA GLY A 37 5.74 4.24 14.05
C GLY A 37 4.22 4.31 13.83
N TYR A 38 3.63 3.36 13.08
CA TYR A 38 2.18 3.24 12.94
C TYR A 38 1.57 2.31 13.99
N THR A 39 0.34 2.59 14.37
CA THR A 39 -0.52 1.69 15.15
C THR A 39 -1.19 0.74 14.16
N ALA A 40 -0.57 -0.40 13.84
CA ALA A 40 -1.07 -1.30 12.79
C ALA A 40 -1.69 -2.60 13.30
N ASN A 41 -2.79 -3.01 12.67
CA ASN A 41 -3.45 -4.30 12.82
C ASN A 41 -3.77 -4.92 11.46
N ALA A 42 -4.00 -6.23 11.42
CA ALA A 42 -4.38 -6.94 10.22
C ALA A 42 -5.28 -8.13 10.48
N THR A 43 -6.12 -8.46 9.49
CA THR A 43 -6.95 -9.67 9.54
C THR A 43 -7.22 -10.28 8.16
N ASN A 44 -7.44 -11.60 8.15
CA ASN A 44 -8.04 -12.32 7.02
C ASN A 44 -9.45 -12.88 7.33
N GLN A 45 -10.04 -12.50 8.46
CA GLN A 45 -11.38 -12.88 8.88
C GLN A 45 -12.40 -11.85 8.33
N PHE A 46 -12.70 -11.97 7.04
CA PHE A 46 -13.45 -10.98 6.26
C PHE A 46 -14.85 -10.66 6.81
N ASP A 47 -15.55 -11.67 7.31
CA ASP A 47 -16.87 -11.58 7.93
C ASP A 47 -16.84 -10.96 9.34
N ARG A 48 -15.67 -10.89 9.96
CA ARG A 48 -15.49 -10.41 11.34
C ARG A 48 -14.84 -9.05 11.45
N VAL A 49 -14.43 -8.42 10.34
CA VAL A 49 -13.70 -7.14 10.34
C VAL A 49 -14.38 -6.09 11.23
N LEU A 50 -15.69 -5.90 11.07
CA LEU A 50 -16.46 -4.90 11.83
C LEU A 50 -16.85 -5.34 13.25
N THR A 51 -16.65 -6.62 13.59
CA THR A 51 -16.86 -7.14 14.94
C THR A 51 -15.57 -7.11 15.75
N ASP A 52 -14.43 -7.39 15.09
CA ASP A 52 -13.13 -7.53 15.73
C ASP A 52 -12.38 -6.19 15.86
N TYR A 53 -12.76 -5.17 15.10
CA TYR A 53 -12.12 -3.85 15.08
C TYR A 53 -13.14 -2.71 15.14
N ASP A 54 -12.81 -1.68 15.92
CA ASP A 54 -13.56 -0.42 15.93
C ASP A 54 -13.23 0.41 14.69
N ALA A 55 -14.17 0.46 13.73
CA ALA A 55 -14.01 1.25 12.52
C ALA A 55 -13.89 2.76 12.80
N GLY A 56 -14.45 3.26 13.91
CA GLY A 56 -14.31 4.66 14.32
C GLY A 56 -12.86 5.05 14.65
N GLY A 57 -12.05 4.07 15.08
CA GLY A 57 -10.64 4.25 15.42
C GLY A 57 -9.67 3.99 14.28
N VAL A 58 -10.13 3.64 13.07
CA VAL A 58 -9.25 3.35 11.92
C VAL A 58 -9.03 4.61 11.09
N ASP A 59 -7.78 5.05 10.95
CA ASP A 59 -7.41 6.18 10.10
C ASP A 59 -7.15 5.73 8.65
N ILE A 60 -6.60 4.52 8.48
CA ILE A 60 -6.23 3.97 7.17
C ILE A 60 -6.66 2.51 7.08
N LEU A 61 -7.48 2.21 6.08
CA LEU A 61 -7.90 0.85 5.75
C LEU A 61 -7.26 0.42 4.44
N VAL A 62 -6.44 -0.64 4.47
CA VAL A 62 -5.83 -1.23 3.27
C VAL A 62 -6.54 -2.53 2.91
N PHE A 63 -7.11 -2.61 1.71
CA PHE A 63 -7.70 -3.84 1.18
C PHE A 63 -6.74 -4.57 0.23
N GLY A 64 -6.48 -5.84 0.51
CA GLY A 64 -5.83 -6.76 -0.42
C GLY A 64 -6.68 -7.05 -1.67
N GLY A 65 -6.02 -7.50 -2.73
CA GLY A 65 -6.69 -7.87 -3.98
C GLY A 65 -7.68 -9.04 -3.82
N MET A 66 -7.40 -9.98 -2.92
CA MET A 66 -8.19 -11.18 -2.69
C MET A 66 -9.31 -11.02 -1.65
N VAL A 67 -9.61 -9.80 -1.20
CA VAL A 67 -10.80 -9.53 -0.39
C VAL A 67 -12.00 -9.45 -1.34
N PRO A 68 -13.10 -10.16 -1.08
CA PRO A 68 -14.29 -10.10 -1.92
C PRO A 68 -14.87 -8.67 -2.07
N PRO A 69 -15.39 -8.30 -3.25
CA PRO A 69 -15.83 -6.92 -3.53
C PRO A 69 -17.04 -6.49 -2.69
N ASP A 70 -17.97 -7.40 -2.42
CA ASP A 70 -19.10 -7.22 -1.52
C ASP A 70 -18.66 -6.91 -0.09
N ILE A 71 -17.66 -7.64 0.42
CA ILE A 71 -17.06 -7.35 1.73
C ILE A 71 -16.36 -5.99 1.73
N LYS A 72 -15.56 -5.69 0.70
CA LYS A 72 -14.88 -4.37 0.58
C LYS A 72 -15.89 -3.23 0.63
N GLN A 73 -17.00 -3.38 -0.08
CA GLN A 73 -18.04 -2.37 -0.12
C GLN A 73 -18.71 -2.20 1.25
N HIS A 74 -19.13 -3.31 1.88
CA HIS A 74 -19.76 -3.27 3.19
C HIS A 74 -18.87 -2.62 4.26
N VAL A 75 -17.60 -3.02 4.35
CA VAL A 75 -16.65 -2.45 5.32
C VAL A 75 -16.36 -0.98 5.02
N ARG A 76 -16.26 -0.60 3.74
CA ARG A 76 -16.07 0.80 3.35
C ARG A 76 -17.26 1.67 3.77
N ASP A 77 -18.47 1.22 3.51
CA ASP A 77 -19.68 1.98 3.85
C ASP A 77 -19.78 2.21 5.36
N GLU A 78 -19.50 1.18 6.15
CA GLU A 78 -19.49 1.28 7.61
C GLU A 78 -18.35 2.15 8.14
N LEU A 79 -17.15 2.06 7.55
CA LEU A 79 -16.05 2.95 7.88
C LEU A 79 -16.39 4.40 7.57
N THR A 80 -16.90 4.71 6.37
CA THR A 80 -17.28 6.09 6.00
C THR A 80 -18.40 6.62 6.89
N ARG A 81 -19.32 5.77 7.34
CA ARG A 81 -20.39 6.14 8.28
C ARG A 81 -19.86 6.52 9.67
N LEU A 82 -18.82 5.86 10.15
CA LEU A 82 -18.28 6.00 11.52
C LEU A 82 -17.08 6.96 11.61
N ASN A 83 -16.24 6.98 10.58
CA ASN A 83 -15.06 7.82 10.44
C ASN A 83 -14.93 8.30 8.98
N PRO A 84 -15.56 9.43 8.62
CA PRO A 84 -15.54 9.95 7.24
C PRO A 84 -14.15 10.45 6.79
N ASP A 85 -13.24 10.71 7.73
CA ASP A 85 -11.88 11.17 7.45
C ASP A 85 -10.92 10.00 7.18
N ALA A 86 -11.35 8.76 7.44
CA ALA A 86 -10.55 7.57 7.20
C ALA A 86 -10.26 7.39 5.70
N ARG A 87 -9.03 6.99 5.41
CA ARG A 87 -8.55 6.76 4.04
C ARG A 87 -8.61 5.28 3.69
N VAL A 88 -9.24 4.97 2.57
CA VAL A 88 -9.29 3.60 2.05
C VAL A 88 -8.31 3.43 0.89
N ILE A 89 -7.39 2.49 1.04
CA ILE A 89 -6.38 2.13 0.04
C ILE A 89 -6.74 0.77 -0.56
N GLN A 90 -6.88 0.72 -1.89
CA GLN A 90 -6.88 -0.55 -2.60
C GLN A 90 -5.43 -0.98 -2.82
N GLY A 91 -4.94 -1.92 -2.01
CA GLY A 91 -3.57 -2.41 -2.09
C GLY A 91 -3.26 -2.97 -3.48
N LEU A 92 -2.10 -2.59 -4.01
CA LEU A 92 -1.61 -3.01 -5.33
C LEU A 92 -1.28 -4.51 -5.39
N PHE A 93 -0.60 -5.03 -4.37
CA PHE A 93 -0.25 -6.46 -4.25
C PHE A 93 0.05 -6.84 -2.80
N GLY A 94 0.04 -8.14 -2.50
CA GLY A 94 0.33 -8.69 -1.17
C GLY A 94 1.82 -8.71 -0.79
N ILE A 95 2.58 -7.66 -1.15
CA ILE A 95 3.99 -7.51 -0.76
C ILE A 95 4.04 -6.63 0.50
N PRO A 96 4.58 -7.11 1.64
CA PRO A 96 4.59 -6.37 2.89
C PRO A 96 5.18 -4.96 2.78
N GLU A 97 6.33 -4.82 2.15
CA GLU A 97 7.04 -3.55 1.98
C GLU A 97 6.26 -2.60 1.06
N LEU A 98 5.57 -3.12 0.05
CA LEU A 98 4.69 -2.33 -0.82
C LEU A 98 3.43 -1.85 -0.09
N ILE A 99 2.86 -2.69 0.78
CA ILE A 99 1.75 -2.28 1.65
C ILE A 99 2.20 -1.12 2.54
N ALA A 100 3.37 -1.26 3.18
CA ALA A 100 3.93 -0.19 4.01
C ALA A 100 4.23 1.08 3.21
N ALA A 101 4.77 0.97 2.00
CA ALA A 101 5.01 2.11 1.12
C ALA A 101 3.71 2.82 0.70
N GLN A 102 2.62 2.10 0.45
CA GLN A 102 1.32 2.71 0.13
C GLN A 102 0.71 3.43 1.33
N VAL A 103 0.87 2.88 2.54
CA VAL A 103 0.47 3.57 3.77
C VAL A 103 1.28 4.83 3.96
N ALA A 104 2.61 4.76 3.79
CA ALA A 104 3.47 5.94 3.86
C ALA A 104 3.09 7.00 2.82
N ALA A 105 2.84 6.61 1.57
CA ALA A 105 2.37 7.53 0.53
C ALA A 105 1.01 8.16 0.86
N ALA A 106 0.18 7.48 1.66
CA ALA A 106 -1.06 8.06 2.14
C ALA A 106 -0.80 9.05 3.28
N THR A 107 0.11 8.81 4.21
CA THR A 107 0.31 9.70 5.38
C THR A 107 1.32 10.80 5.21
N CYS A 108 2.26 10.63 4.29
CA CYS A 108 3.29 11.62 4.01
C CYS A 108 2.69 12.86 3.35
N PRO A 109 3.33 14.03 3.56
CA PRO A 109 2.94 15.23 2.84
C PRO A 109 3.05 14.99 1.32
N PRO A 110 2.20 15.66 0.51
CA PRO A 110 2.37 15.65 -0.94
C PRO A 110 3.74 16.21 -1.32
N LEU A 111 4.13 16.03 -2.58
CA LEU A 111 5.31 16.74 -3.10
C LEU A 111 5.14 18.25 -2.94
N PRO A 112 6.23 19.01 -2.74
CA PRO A 112 6.22 20.46 -2.84
C PRO A 112 5.57 20.95 -4.14
N GLU A 113 4.95 22.13 -4.11
CA GLU A 113 4.33 22.69 -5.30
C GLU A 113 5.35 22.87 -6.43
N GLY A 114 5.03 22.36 -7.62
CA GLY A 114 5.92 22.35 -8.79
C GLY A 114 6.78 21.09 -8.91
N ASP A 115 7.03 20.36 -7.82
CA ASP A 115 7.74 19.09 -7.90
C ASP A 115 6.86 18.00 -8.52
N GLU A 116 7.45 17.18 -9.38
CA GLU A 116 6.74 16.16 -10.13
C GLU A 116 7.49 14.84 -10.07
N VAL A 117 6.74 13.75 -9.92
CA VAL A 117 7.24 12.38 -10.06
C VAL A 117 6.27 11.63 -10.97
N ALA A 118 6.81 10.99 -12.00
CA ALA A 118 6.03 10.17 -12.91
C ALA A 118 6.83 8.93 -13.33
N TYR A 119 6.15 7.79 -13.41
CA TYR A 119 6.71 6.59 -14.04
C TYR A 119 6.39 6.58 -15.54
N ASP A 120 7.44 6.53 -16.35
CA ASP A 120 7.38 6.37 -17.80
C ASP A 120 7.49 4.88 -18.13
N ALA A 121 6.36 4.26 -18.46
CA ALA A 121 6.28 2.83 -18.76
C ALA A 121 6.96 2.46 -20.08
N ASP A 122 6.96 3.36 -21.07
CA ASP A 122 7.56 3.13 -22.39
C ASP A 122 9.09 3.05 -22.30
N HIS A 123 9.67 3.94 -21.50
CA HIS A 123 11.13 4.02 -21.28
C HIS A 123 11.59 3.27 -20.02
N ARG A 124 10.66 2.77 -19.21
CA ARG A 124 10.89 2.12 -17.92
C ARG A 124 11.77 2.96 -16.99
N CYS A 125 11.42 4.22 -16.79
CA CYS A 125 12.16 5.11 -15.90
C CYS A 125 11.22 5.93 -15.02
N VAL A 126 11.73 6.39 -13.89
CA VAL A 126 11.11 7.45 -13.10
C VAL A 126 11.64 8.78 -13.61
N ARG A 127 10.73 9.66 -13.98
CA ARG A 127 11.00 11.07 -14.28
C ARG A 127 10.69 11.89 -13.03
N LEU A 128 11.66 12.67 -12.59
CA LEU A 128 11.49 13.58 -11.45
C LEU A 128 11.80 15.01 -11.89
N THR A 129 11.02 15.96 -11.42
CA THR A 129 11.35 17.39 -11.45
C THR A 129 11.34 17.86 -10.01
N ILE A 130 12.47 18.38 -9.51
CA ILE A 130 12.58 18.93 -8.15
C ILE A 130 13.10 20.36 -8.20
N HIS A 131 12.50 21.26 -7.42
CA HIS A 131 12.85 22.69 -7.41
C HIS A 131 13.88 23.05 -6.34
N GLU A 132 14.02 22.19 -5.33
CA GLU A 132 15.04 22.29 -4.29
C GLU A 132 15.84 20.98 -4.22
N SER A 133 17.02 21.05 -3.61
CA SER A 133 17.81 19.84 -3.40
C SER A 133 17.11 18.94 -2.37
N ALA A 134 16.99 17.66 -2.68
CA ALA A 134 16.28 16.70 -1.85
C ALA A 134 16.93 15.32 -1.88
N ASP A 135 16.82 14.60 -0.77
CA ASP A 135 17.16 13.18 -0.72
C ASP A 135 16.13 12.39 -1.51
N VAL A 136 16.59 11.64 -2.51
CA VAL A 136 15.75 10.83 -3.38
C VAL A 136 16.13 9.36 -3.25
N ARG A 137 15.11 8.53 -3.01
CA ARG A 137 15.23 7.07 -2.96
C ARG A 137 14.22 6.43 -3.89
N VAL A 138 14.67 5.46 -4.68
CA VAL A 138 13.80 4.64 -5.54
C VAL A 138 13.95 3.18 -5.15
N GLU A 139 12.84 2.59 -4.72
CA GLU A 139 12.76 1.18 -4.34
C GLU A 139 11.76 0.49 -5.24
N VAL A 140 12.06 -0.76 -5.60
CA VAL A 140 11.19 -1.59 -6.44
C VAL A 140 10.98 -2.95 -5.81
N TRP A 141 9.81 -3.53 -6.06
CA TRP A 141 9.43 -4.84 -5.58
C TRP A 141 8.75 -5.61 -6.70
N TRP A 142 8.97 -6.92 -6.77
CA TRP A 142 8.24 -7.76 -7.68
C TRP A 142 7.97 -9.14 -7.09
N ALA A 143 6.85 -9.73 -7.51
CA ALA A 143 6.50 -11.08 -7.13
C ALA A 143 7.41 -12.09 -7.86
N THR A 144 7.88 -13.11 -7.13
CA THR A 144 8.64 -14.24 -7.67
C THR A 144 7.83 -15.54 -7.67
N SER A 145 6.72 -15.59 -6.93
CA SER A 145 5.72 -16.65 -6.97
C SER A 145 4.32 -16.05 -6.81
N PHE A 146 3.36 -16.65 -7.53
CA PHE A 146 1.95 -16.25 -7.55
C PHE A 146 1.03 -17.27 -6.91
N THR A 147 1.58 -18.33 -6.31
CA THR A 147 0.80 -19.47 -5.82
C THR A 147 0.03 -19.07 -4.56
N PRO A 148 -1.31 -19.01 -4.57
CA PRO A 148 -2.06 -18.71 -3.36
C PRO A 148 -1.83 -19.77 -2.27
N PRO A 149 -1.92 -19.40 -0.98
CA PRO A 149 -2.27 -18.07 -0.50
C PRO A 149 -1.07 -17.12 -0.36
N GLU A 150 0.16 -17.63 -0.49
CA GLU A 150 1.39 -16.87 -0.22
C GLU A 150 2.14 -16.53 -1.51
N SER A 151 2.19 -15.25 -1.85
CA SER A 151 3.14 -14.75 -2.84
C SER A 151 4.51 -14.55 -2.21
N THR A 152 5.57 -14.94 -2.90
CA THR A 152 6.94 -14.52 -2.56
C THR A 152 7.32 -13.31 -3.39
N SER A 153 8.21 -12.47 -2.86
CA SER A 153 8.68 -11.27 -3.53
C SER A 153 10.17 -11.03 -3.31
N VAL A 154 10.75 -10.21 -4.17
CA VAL A 154 12.09 -9.65 -4.02
C VAL A 154 11.98 -8.13 -4.09
N SER A 155 12.89 -7.44 -3.41
CA SER A 155 13.01 -5.99 -3.42
C SER A 155 14.41 -5.57 -3.86
N GLU A 156 14.51 -4.37 -4.43
CA GLU A 156 15.78 -3.75 -4.79
C GLU A 156 15.70 -2.24 -4.62
N ARG A 157 16.79 -1.65 -4.12
CA ARG A 157 16.98 -0.20 -4.12
C ARG A 157 17.70 0.19 -5.40
N VAL A 158 16.98 0.81 -6.31
CA VAL A 158 17.48 1.23 -7.63
C VAL A 158 18.31 2.50 -7.53
N TYR A 159 17.95 3.39 -6.61
CA TYR A 159 18.61 4.68 -6.43
C TYR A 159 18.50 5.17 -5.00
N GLU A 160 19.56 5.82 -4.51
CA GLU A 160 19.58 6.54 -3.23
C GLU A 160 20.69 7.57 -3.25
N ASN A 161 20.32 8.85 -3.36
CA ASN A 161 21.25 9.96 -3.26
C ASN A 161 20.49 11.28 -3.09
N THR A 162 21.20 12.33 -2.70
CA THR A 162 20.70 13.71 -2.81
C THR A 162 20.76 14.14 -4.28
N LEU A 163 19.68 14.75 -4.77
CA LEU A 163 19.61 15.35 -6.11
C LEU A 163 19.63 16.87 -6.00
N ASP A 164 20.30 17.53 -6.94
CA ASP A 164 20.24 18.98 -7.14
C ASP A 164 18.91 19.38 -7.81
N PRO A 165 18.49 20.65 -7.73
CA PRO A 165 17.33 21.15 -8.47
C PRO A 165 17.41 20.86 -9.98
N GLY A 166 16.30 20.42 -10.56
CA GLY A 166 16.17 20.18 -12.00
C GLY A 166 15.39 18.91 -12.34
N ALA A 167 15.47 18.53 -13.62
CA ALA A 167 14.85 17.33 -14.15
C ALA A 167 15.83 16.15 -14.12
N HIS A 168 15.36 15.02 -13.61
CA HIS A 168 16.15 13.80 -13.42
C HIS A 168 15.43 12.59 -13.99
N VAL A 169 16.23 11.61 -14.45
CA VAL A 169 15.73 10.35 -14.98
C VAL A 169 16.45 9.21 -14.29
N ILE A 170 15.69 8.36 -13.60
CA ILE A 170 16.20 7.17 -12.92
C ILE A 170 15.68 5.94 -13.65
N SER A 171 16.57 5.17 -14.27
CA SER A 171 16.20 4.00 -15.06
C SER A 171 15.87 2.81 -14.15
N ILE A 172 14.76 2.11 -14.42
CA ILE A 172 14.44 0.84 -13.75
C ILE A 172 15.24 -0.28 -14.43
N PRO A 173 16.01 -1.08 -13.68
CA PRO A 173 16.82 -2.15 -14.26
C PRO A 173 15.99 -3.15 -15.08
N HIS A 174 16.57 -3.64 -16.18
CA HIS A 174 15.87 -4.56 -17.09
C HIS A 174 15.49 -5.89 -16.45
N HIS A 175 16.21 -6.34 -15.41
CA HIS A 175 15.92 -7.59 -14.70
C HIS A 175 14.69 -7.50 -13.80
N VAL A 176 14.22 -6.28 -13.46
CA VAL A 176 12.91 -6.12 -12.83
C VAL A 176 11.85 -6.60 -13.84
N PRO A 177 10.96 -7.54 -13.49
CA PRO A 177 9.98 -8.07 -14.42
C PRO A 177 9.00 -7.01 -14.94
N LYS A 178 8.40 -7.30 -16.10
CA LYS A 178 7.33 -6.49 -16.70
C LYS A 178 5.94 -6.80 -16.15
N GLU A 179 5.82 -7.77 -15.25
CA GLU A 179 4.56 -8.17 -14.62
C GLU A 179 4.74 -8.23 -13.11
N ALA A 180 3.66 -7.90 -12.38
CA ALA A 180 3.60 -7.87 -10.92
C ALA A 180 4.83 -7.21 -10.28
N SER A 181 5.23 -6.06 -10.82
CA SER A 181 6.32 -5.24 -10.34
C SER A 181 5.83 -3.85 -10.02
N PHE A 182 6.36 -3.28 -8.95
CA PHE A 182 5.88 -2.07 -8.32
C PHE A 182 7.07 -1.25 -7.87
N GLY A 183 6.90 0.05 -7.75
CA GLY A 183 7.95 0.94 -7.28
C GLY A 183 7.41 1.99 -6.33
N ALA A 184 8.31 2.52 -5.50
CA ALA A 184 8.08 3.73 -4.76
C ALA A 184 9.25 4.68 -4.97
N VAL A 185 8.93 5.97 -5.00
CA VAL A 185 9.89 7.06 -5.02
C VAL A 185 9.64 7.89 -3.76
N THR A 186 10.68 8.07 -2.97
CA THR A 186 10.71 9.00 -1.84
C THR A 186 11.50 10.22 -2.26
N VAL A 187 10.93 11.42 -2.06
CA VAL A 187 11.59 12.72 -2.27
C VAL A 187 11.44 13.50 -0.98
N GLY A 188 12.53 13.65 -0.22
CA GLY A 188 12.48 14.20 1.13
C GLY A 188 11.51 13.42 2.02
N GLN A 189 10.40 14.06 2.39
CA GLN A 189 9.34 13.44 3.22
C GLN A 189 8.19 12.85 2.42
N SER A 190 8.10 13.13 1.12
CA SER A 190 6.99 12.72 0.27
C SER A 190 7.26 11.33 -0.32
N VAL A 191 6.22 10.50 -0.42
CA VAL A 191 6.32 9.16 -1.01
C VAL A 191 5.27 9.00 -2.09
N GLN A 192 5.67 8.50 -3.25
CA GLN A 192 4.77 8.08 -4.31
C GLN A 192 4.98 6.61 -4.64
N VAL A 193 3.89 5.88 -4.88
CA VAL A 193 3.91 4.46 -5.26
C VAL A 193 3.26 4.30 -6.63
N PHE A 194 3.82 3.42 -7.46
CA PHE A 194 3.34 3.18 -8.82
C PHE A 194 3.49 1.72 -9.23
N THR A 195 2.75 1.33 -10.26
CA THR A 195 2.89 0.02 -10.91
C THR A 195 3.92 0.12 -12.03
N ILE A 196 4.93 -0.74 -12.00
CA ILE A 196 5.93 -0.88 -13.08
C ILE A 196 5.42 -1.88 -14.12
N GLY A 197 4.96 -3.03 -13.63
CA GLY A 197 4.43 -4.12 -14.43
C GLY A 197 3.09 -4.56 -13.89
N PRO A 198 2.02 -4.63 -14.71
CA PRO A 198 0.69 -4.97 -14.22
C PRO A 198 0.67 -6.39 -13.65
N VAL A 199 -0.23 -6.61 -12.68
CA VAL A 199 -0.53 -7.97 -12.20
C VAL A 199 -1.01 -8.83 -13.37
N PRO A 200 -0.42 -10.03 -13.60
CA PRO A 200 -0.80 -10.89 -14.71
C PRO A 200 -2.28 -11.33 -14.64
N ASP A 201 -2.89 -11.58 -15.80
CA ASP A 201 -4.28 -12.01 -15.89
C ASP A 201 -4.54 -13.36 -15.19
N SER A 202 -3.54 -14.24 -15.13
CA SER A 202 -3.63 -15.51 -14.39
C SER A 202 -3.94 -15.29 -12.91
N VAL A 203 -3.35 -14.25 -12.30
CA VAL A 203 -3.60 -13.88 -10.90
C VAL A 203 -4.91 -13.11 -10.77
N ARG A 204 -5.24 -12.23 -11.72
CA ARG A 204 -6.52 -11.49 -11.70
C ARG A 204 -7.73 -12.42 -11.74
N ARG A 205 -7.63 -13.54 -12.46
CA ARG A 205 -8.68 -14.59 -12.50
C ARG A 205 -8.90 -15.29 -11.15
N LEU A 206 -7.97 -15.16 -10.22
CA LEU A 206 -8.09 -15.73 -8.86
C LEU A 206 -8.79 -14.79 -7.88
N VAL A 207 -9.05 -13.52 -8.27
CA VAL A 207 -9.78 -12.57 -7.43
C VAL A 207 -11.21 -13.08 -7.19
N PRO A 208 -11.66 -13.21 -5.93
CA PRO A 208 -13.02 -13.62 -5.61
C PRO A 208 -14.06 -12.65 -6.18
N THR A 209 -15.18 -13.18 -6.68
CA THR A 209 -16.29 -12.34 -7.16
C THR A 209 -17.32 -12.01 -6.08
N SER A 210 -17.34 -12.78 -4.99
CA SER A 210 -18.21 -12.59 -3.82
C SER A 210 -17.64 -13.31 -2.58
N ALA A 211 -18.22 -13.08 -1.41
CA ALA A 211 -17.84 -13.76 -0.17
C ALA A 211 -18.04 -15.29 -0.21
N GLU A 212 -18.96 -15.77 -1.04
CA GLU A 212 -19.26 -17.21 -1.21
C GLU A 212 -18.31 -17.92 -2.18
N ASP A 213 -17.41 -17.19 -2.84
CA ASP A 213 -16.50 -17.71 -3.84
C ASP A 213 -15.36 -18.53 -3.22
N LYS A 214 -15.40 -19.85 -3.42
CA LYS A 214 -14.44 -20.82 -2.87
C LYS A 214 -13.33 -21.23 -3.85
N ARG A 215 -13.01 -20.42 -4.86
CA ARG A 215 -11.95 -20.76 -5.83
C ARG A 215 -10.54 -20.85 -5.22
N LEU A 216 -10.35 -20.27 -4.04
CA LEU A 216 -9.08 -20.27 -3.33
C LEU A 216 -9.13 -21.19 -2.10
N PRO A 217 -8.03 -21.90 -1.78
CA PRO A 217 -7.98 -22.79 -0.62
C PRO A 217 -8.04 -22.02 0.69
N ASP A 218 -8.61 -22.62 1.74
CA ASP A 218 -8.66 -22.04 3.08
C ASP A 218 -7.25 -21.73 3.61
N VAL A 219 -7.17 -20.71 4.47
CA VAL A 219 -5.92 -20.20 5.03
C VAL A 219 -6.02 -20.13 6.55
N THR A 220 -4.89 -20.22 7.24
CA THR A 220 -4.82 -20.03 8.69
C THR A 220 -5.38 -18.66 9.06
N ALA A 221 -6.28 -18.63 10.04
CA ALA A 221 -6.86 -17.39 10.54
C ALA A 221 -5.79 -16.47 11.14
N VAL A 222 -5.85 -15.18 10.78
CA VAL A 222 -4.99 -14.13 11.30
C VAL A 222 -5.89 -12.98 11.76
N THR A 223 -5.69 -12.56 13.00
CA THR A 223 -6.23 -11.34 13.61
C THR A 223 -5.14 -10.81 14.52
N THR A 224 -4.54 -9.67 14.19
CA THR A 224 -3.57 -9.02 15.08
C THR A 224 -4.25 -7.91 15.86
N ARG A 225 -3.82 -7.71 17.10
CA ARG A 225 -4.18 -6.56 17.92
C ARG A 225 -2.91 -5.91 18.43
N ILE A 226 -3.00 -4.65 18.82
CA ILE A 226 -1.98 -4.03 19.66
C ILE A 226 -2.40 -4.37 21.07
N ASP A 227 -1.49 -5.00 21.81
CA ASP A 227 -1.74 -5.27 23.22
C ASP A 227 -1.89 -3.92 23.93
N GLU A 228 -3.02 -3.72 24.60
CA GLU A 228 -3.16 -2.63 25.57
C GLU A 228 -2.29 -3.01 26.77
N SER A 229 -1.03 -2.56 26.76
CA SER A 229 -0.14 -2.64 27.90
C SER A 229 -0.44 -1.57 28.94
#